data_AF-A0A2V7VZM8-F1
#
_entry.id   AF-A0A2V7VZM8-F1
#
_cell.length_a   1.000
_cell.length_b   1.000
_cell.length_c   1.000
_cell.angle_alpha   90.00
_cell.angle_beta   90.00
_cell.angle_gamma   90.00
#
_symmetry.space_group_name_H-M   'P 1'
#
loop_
_entity.id
_entity.type
_entity.pdbx_description
1 polymer ?
#
loop_
_entity_poly.entity_id
_entity_poly.type
_entity_poly.pdbx_seq_one_letter_code
_entity_poly.pdbx_strand_id
1 'polypeptide(L)'
;MHVTQLFDEIRVYAGAAARTGVQFERDTVRRSGGCCTSLTELIRKARDAGDGYYLPLDLWPVNTERVALQKSWVVASSDAL
;
A
#
# COMPACT_ATOMS: atom_id res chain seq x y z
N MET A 1 3.43 -1.07 28.82
CA MET A 1 3.09 -2.02 27.73
C MET A 1 3.83 -1.56 26.49
N HIS A 2 4.78 -2.35 25.98
CA HIS A 2 5.32 -2.09 24.65
C HIS A 2 4.25 -2.52 23.65
N VAL A 3 3.62 -1.56 22.97
CA VAL A 3 2.72 -1.86 21.86
C VAL A 3 3.62 -2.28 20.71
N THR A 4 3.71 -3.58 20.44
CA THR A 4 4.39 -4.10 19.26
C THR A 4 3.56 -3.68 18.04
N GLN A 5 4.02 -2.65 17.33
CA GLN A 5 3.39 -2.22 16.09
C GLN A 5 3.77 -3.20 14.98
N LEU A 6 2.76 -3.78 14.35
CA LEU A 6 2.90 -4.74 13.26
C LEU A 6 2.61 -4.07 11.91
N PHE A 7 3.38 -4.50 10.92
CA PHE A 7 3.30 -4.03 9.55
C PHE A 7 3.04 -5.23 8.64
N ASP A 8 2.16 -5.08 7.66
CA ASP A 8 2.07 -6.06 6.58
C ASP A 8 3.08 -5.76 5.48
N GLU A 9 3.64 -6.82 4.90
CA GLU A 9 4.29 -6.74 3.60
C GLU A 9 3.23 -6.47 2.53
N ILE A 10 3.55 -5.47 1.72
CA ILE A 10 2.77 -5.03 0.59
C ILE A 10 3.56 -5.32 -0.67
N ARG A 11 2.91 -6.00 -1.61
CA ARG A 11 3.46 -6.25 -2.94
C ARG A 11 2.75 -5.49 -4.04
N VAL A 12 3.52 -5.04 -5.01
CA VAL A 12 3.07 -4.28 -6.16
C VAL A 12 3.13 -5.14 -7.42
N TYR A 13 1.99 -5.31 -8.05
CA TYR A 13 1.88 -6.10 -9.27
C TYR A 13 0.69 -5.65 -10.11
N ALA A 14 0.86 -5.67 -11.42
CA ALA A 14 -0.16 -5.24 -12.39
C ALA A 14 -0.79 -3.86 -12.06
N GLY A 15 0.02 -2.91 -11.57
CA GLY A 15 -0.45 -1.56 -11.24
C GLY A 15 -1.30 -1.47 -9.97
N ALA A 16 -1.30 -2.49 -9.12
CA ALA A 16 -1.98 -2.49 -7.83
C ALA A 16 -1.03 -2.90 -6.70
N ALA A 17 -1.23 -2.35 -5.51
CA ALA A 17 -0.62 -2.81 -4.27
C ALA A 17 -1.58 -3.78 -3.58
N ALA A 18 -1.08 -4.88 -3.02
CA ALA A 18 -1.87 -5.81 -2.21
C ALA A 18 -1.09 -6.25 -0.97
N ARG A 19 -1.83 -6.54 0.11
CA ARG A 19 -1.28 -7.18 1.30
C ARG A 19 -0.94 -8.64 0.99
N THR A 20 0.23 -9.10 1.41
CA THR A 20 0.57 -10.53 1.34
C THR A 20 0.03 -11.31 2.54
N GLY A 21 -0.31 -10.60 3.63
CA GLY A 21 -0.67 -11.19 4.92
C GLY A 21 0.52 -11.59 5.77
N VAL A 22 1.76 -11.41 5.26
CA VAL A 22 2.98 -11.60 6.04
C VAL A 22 3.22 -10.37 6.90
N GLN A 23 3.32 -10.57 8.21
CA GLN A 23 3.48 -9.49 9.19
C GLN A 23 4.90 -9.42 9.72
N PHE A 24 5.35 -8.19 9.96
CA PHE A 24 6.68 -7.88 10.48
C PHE A 24 6.58 -6.88 11.63
N GLU A 25 7.51 -6.99 12.58
CA GLU A 25 7.65 -6.00 13.64
C GLU A 25 8.25 -4.70 13.10
N ARG A 26 7.87 -3.58 13.72
CA ARG A 26 8.37 -2.24 13.40
C ARG A 26 9.90 -2.18 13.28
N ASP A 27 10.63 -2.82 14.19
CA ASP A 27 12.09 -2.74 14.22
C ASP A 27 12.75 -3.49 13.05
N THR A 28 12.09 -4.52 12.52
CA THR A 28 12.51 -5.24 11.32
C THR A 28 12.32 -4.37 10.08
N VAL A 29 11.16 -3.74 9.92
CA VAL A 29 10.82 -2.99 8.71
C VAL A 29 11.38 -1.57 8.70
N ARG A 30 11.61 -0.94 9.86
CA ARG A 30 12.15 0.43 9.94
C ARG A 30 13.52 0.57 9.29
N ARG A 31 14.30 -0.51 9.25
CA ARG A 31 15.59 -0.55 8.56
C ARG A 31 15.47 -0.84 7.06
N SER A 32 14.31 -1.30 6.61
CA SER A 32 14.01 -1.45 5.19
C SER A 32 13.65 -0.10 4.58
N GLY A 33 14.19 0.22 3.40
CA GLY A 33 13.83 1.45 2.67
C GLY A 33 12.35 1.50 2.23
N GLY A 34 11.64 0.37 2.33
CA GLY A 34 10.24 0.20 1.95
C GLY A 34 9.22 0.48 3.05
N CYS A 35 9.64 0.91 4.25
CA CYS A 35 8.70 1.26 5.31
C CYS A 35 7.87 2.50 4.92
N CYS A 36 6.54 2.40 5.02
CA CYS A 36 5.58 3.45 4.73
C CYS A 36 4.79 3.80 5.99
N THR A 37 4.55 5.09 6.21
CA THR A 37 3.79 5.62 7.34
C THR A 37 2.38 6.07 6.97
N SER A 38 2.02 5.99 5.68
CA SER A 38 0.68 6.29 5.15
C SER A 38 0.44 5.59 3.82
N LEU A 39 -0.84 5.41 3.47
CA LEU A 39 -1.22 4.86 2.16
C LEU A 39 -0.78 5.75 0.99
N THR A 40 -0.79 7.07 1.18
CA THR A 40 -0.29 8.03 0.17
C THR A 40 1.20 7.85 -0.09
N GLU A 41 2.00 7.67 0.97
CA GLU A 41 3.44 7.41 0.85
C GLU A 41 3.69 6.07 0.14
N LEU A 42 2.93 5.03 0.49
CA LEU A 42 2.96 3.74 -0.21
C LEU A 42 2.69 3.93 -1.71
N ILE A 43 1.60 4.60 -2.08
CA ILE A 43 1.23 4.79 -3.49
C ILE A 43 2.31 5.57 -4.24
N ARG A 44 2.89 6.61 -3.63
CA ARG A 44 3.98 7.38 -4.26
C ARG A 44 5.22 6.50 -4.47
N LYS A 45 5.72 5.84 -3.42
CA LYS A 45 6.91 4.98 -3.53
C LYS A 45 6.69 3.83 -4.51
N ALA A 46 5.52 3.18 -4.47
CA ALA A 46 5.16 2.09 -5.36
C ALA A 46 5.12 2.50 -6.84
N ARG A 47 4.75 3.76 -7.14
CA ARG A 47 4.84 4.31 -8.50
C ARG A 47 6.28 4.58 -8.94
N ASP A 48 7.13 5.02 -8.01
CA ASP A 48 8.48 5.51 -8.32
C ASP A 48 9.54 4.38 -8.32
N ALA A 49 9.44 3.43 -7.39
CA ALA A 49 10.52 2.51 -7.04
C ALA A 49 10.16 1.01 -7.14
N GLY A 50 8.92 0.64 -7.47
CA GLY A 50 8.55 -0.75 -7.76
C GLY A 50 7.86 -1.48 -6.62
N ASP A 51 8.54 -2.45 -5.97
CA ASP A 51 7.95 -3.45 -5.06
C ASP A 51 8.70 -3.55 -3.72
N GLY A 52 8.09 -4.18 -2.71
CA GLY A 52 8.69 -4.47 -1.40
C GLY A 52 8.46 -3.38 -0.36
N TYR A 53 7.19 -3.13 -0.01
CA TYR A 53 6.82 -2.12 0.97
C TYR A 53 6.21 -2.72 2.23
N TYR A 54 6.19 -1.93 3.30
CA TYR A 54 5.59 -2.32 4.57
C TYR A 54 4.66 -1.22 5.05
N LEU A 55 3.44 -1.57 5.42
CA LEU A 55 2.44 -0.63 5.91
C LEU A 55 1.85 -1.13 7.25
N PRO A 56 1.68 -0.26 8.25
CA PRO A 56 0.93 -0.59 9.45
C PRO A 56 -0.46 -1.16 9.12
N LEU A 57 -0.87 -2.18 9.86
CA LEU A 57 -2.15 -2.89 9.68
C LEU A 57 -3.37 -1.95 9.68
N ASP A 58 -3.33 -0.91 10.50
CA ASP A 58 -4.38 0.09 10.71
C ASP A 58 -4.48 1.13 9.59
N LEU A 59 -3.48 1.21 8.72
CA LEU A 59 -3.44 2.17 7.61
C LEU A 59 -3.89 1.57 6.27
N TRP A 60 -4.16 0.27 6.24
CA TRP A 60 -4.74 -0.37 5.07
C TRP A 60 -6.26 -0.15 5.03
N PRO A 61 -6.86 0.14 3.86
CA PRO A 61 -8.30 0.33 3.76
C PRO A 61 -9.09 -0.92 4.14
N VAL A 62 -10.14 -0.74 4.94
CA VAL A 62 -11.03 -1.83 5.38
C VAL A 62 -11.73 -2.47 4.16
N ASN A 63 -11.91 -3.79 4.20
CA ASN A 63 -12.57 -4.58 3.13
C ASN A 63 -11.97 -4.39 1.73
N THR A 64 -10.69 -4.01 1.66
CA THR A 64 -9.99 -3.78 0.40
C THR A 64 -8.89 -4.81 0.26
N GLU A 65 -8.93 -5.64 -0.78
CA GLU A 65 -7.85 -6.59 -1.06
C GLU A 65 -6.67 -5.92 -1.76
N ARG A 66 -6.96 -4.91 -2.58
CA ARG A 66 -5.99 -4.23 -3.44
C ARG A 66 -6.25 -2.74 -3.53
N VAL A 67 -5.18 -1.98 -3.60
CA VAL A 67 -5.21 -0.53 -3.87
C VAL A 67 -4.63 -0.28 -5.25
N ALA A 68 -5.44 0.28 -6.14
CA ALA A 68 -4.98 0.67 -7.47
C ALA A 68 -3.95 1.80 -7.36
N LEU A 69 -2.78 1.61 -7.96
CA LEU A 69 -1.72 2.61 -7.95
C LEU A 69 -1.94 3.70 -8.97
N GLN A 70 -2.67 3.45 -10.06
CA GLN A 70 -3.00 4.47 -11.05
C GLN A 70 -4.48 4.84 -10.96
N LYS A 71 -4.80 6.11 -11.25
CA LYS A 71 -6.19 6.49 -11.48
C LYS A 71 -6.60 5.91 -12.83
N SER A 72 -7.62 5.06 -12.84
CA SER A 72 -8.30 4.69 -14.08
C SER A 72 -8.80 5.97 -14.74
N TRP A 73 -8.41 6.20 -16.00
CA TRP A 73 -9.01 7.25 -16.80
C TRP A 73 -10.49 6.91 -16.98
N VAL A 74 -11.36 7.53 -16.19
CA VAL A 74 -12.79 7.50 -16.45
C VAL A 74 -13.01 8.48 -17.59
N VAL A 75 -13.17 7.95 -18.81
CA VAL A 75 -13.75 8.73 -19.89
C VAL A 75 -15.19 8.97 -19.47
N ALA A 76 -15.49 10.17 -19.00
CA ALA A 76 -16.87 10.61 -18.87
C ALA A 76 -17.43 10.62 -20.30
N SER A 77 -18.18 9.58 -20.68
CA SER A 77 -19.03 9.69 -21.87
C SER A 77 -20.04 10.76 -21.55
N SER A 78 -19.88 11.90 -22.21
CA SER A 78 -20.88 12.95 -22.27
C SER A 78 -21.98 12.47 -23.21
N ASP A 79 -22.80 11.53 -22.73
CA ASP A 79 -24.05 11.15 -23.37
C ASP A 79 -25.19 11.53 -22.42
N ALA A 80 -25.70 12.75 -22.62
CA ALA A 80 -27.05 13.12 -22.25
C ALA A 80 -27.44 14.36 -23.06
N LEU A 81 -28.13 14.04 -24.16
CA LEU A 81 -29.04 14.83 -24.99
C LEU A 81 -29.75 16.00 -24.29
#